data_AF-A0A383DMV0-F1
#
_entry.id   AF-A0A383DMV0-F1
#
_cell.length_a   1.000
_cell.length_b   1.000
_cell.length_c   1.000
_cell.angle_alpha   90.00
_cell.angle_beta   90.00
_cell.angle_gamma   90.00
#
_symmetry.space_group_name_H-M   'P 1'
#
loop_
_entity.id
_entity.type
_entity.pdbx_description
1 polymer ?
#
loop_
_entity_poly.entity_id
_entity_poly.type
_entity_poly.pdbx_seq_one_letter_code
_entity_poly.pdbx_strand_id
1 'polypeptide(L)'
;MTFSEGGDNTTIDLSDYSNHGTLQNVKWVNGKFNRSLMLNGTAWINVEDDESLDLDKTNFTIALWVNFREKSYAAFISKDEGLGEKNKWFLSYKPSSKNNHIGFHINQPDKEGIWINTPWDG
;
A
#
# COMPACT_ATOMS: atom_id res chain seq x y z
N MET A 1 -10.06 -19.41 -1.83
CA MET A 1 -9.90 -18.82 -3.19
C MET A 1 -8.42 -18.67 -3.48
N THR A 2 -7.94 -19.14 -4.62
CA THR A 2 -6.52 -19.01 -5.02
C THR A 2 -6.32 -17.68 -5.74
N PHE A 3 -5.36 -16.87 -5.31
CA PHE A 3 -4.91 -15.69 -6.04
C PHE A 3 -4.29 -16.12 -7.39
N SER A 4 -5.06 -15.99 -8.48
CA SER A 4 -4.61 -16.28 -9.85
C SER A 4 -5.26 -15.29 -10.82
N GLU A 5 -4.72 -14.08 -10.90
CA GLU A 5 -5.28 -13.05 -11.79
C GLU A 5 -4.28 -12.69 -12.88
N GLY A 6 -4.65 -12.88 -14.15
CA GLY A 6 -3.73 -12.82 -15.29
C GLY A 6 -4.46 -12.77 -16.63
N GLY A 7 -5.48 -11.90 -16.71
CA GLY A 7 -6.23 -11.66 -17.95
C GLY A 7 -6.79 -10.25 -18.02
N ASP A 8 -7.33 -9.75 -16.91
CA ASP A 8 -8.03 -8.46 -16.86
C ASP A 8 -7.21 -7.34 -16.19
N ASN A 9 -7.60 -6.10 -16.43
CA ASN A 9 -7.00 -4.89 -15.85
C ASN A 9 -7.49 -4.59 -14.42
N THR A 10 -7.91 -5.60 -13.68
CA THR A 10 -8.46 -5.46 -12.32
C THR A 10 -7.92 -6.53 -11.39
N THR A 11 -7.86 -6.21 -10.10
CA THR A 11 -7.63 -7.15 -9.01
C THR A 11 -8.79 -7.12 -8.03
N ILE A 12 -9.27 -8.30 -7.65
CA ILE A 12 -10.50 -8.46 -6.90
C ILE A 12 -10.22 -8.35 -5.41
N ASP A 13 -10.92 -7.42 -4.76
CA ASP A 13 -11.10 -7.44 -3.31
C ASP A 13 -12.04 -8.58 -2.94
N LEU A 14 -11.55 -9.51 -2.12
CA LEU A 14 -12.29 -10.69 -1.65
C LEU A 14 -13.09 -10.43 -0.37
N SER A 15 -13.00 -9.21 0.19
CA SER A 15 -13.83 -8.77 1.31
C SER A 15 -15.24 -8.40 0.85
N ASP A 16 -16.13 -8.16 1.82
CA ASP A 16 -17.49 -7.72 1.55
C ASP A 16 -17.57 -6.24 1.12
N TYR A 17 -16.46 -5.49 1.14
CA TYR A 17 -16.42 -4.06 0.81
C TYR A 17 -16.26 -3.78 -0.69
N SER A 18 -15.88 -4.79 -1.49
CA SER A 18 -15.76 -4.66 -2.95
C SER A 18 -14.80 -3.55 -3.42
N ASN A 19 -13.74 -3.27 -2.67
CA ASN A 19 -12.72 -2.27 -2.99
C ASN A 19 -11.75 -2.78 -4.08
N HIS A 20 -12.28 -3.15 -5.25
CA HIS A 20 -11.49 -3.70 -6.35
C HIS A 20 -10.46 -2.69 -6.87
N GLY A 21 -9.27 -3.19 -7.20
CA GLY A 21 -8.19 -2.36 -7.73
C GLY A 21 -8.14 -2.40 -9.26
N THR A 22 -7.99 -1.26 -9.91
CA THR A 22 -7.67 -1.16 -11.34
C THR A 22 -6.16 -1.17 -11.55
N LEU A 23 -5.68 -2.07 -12.39
CA LEU A 23 -4.26 -2.30 -12.67
C LEU A 23 -3.76 -1.35 -13.76
N GLN A 24 -2.67 -0.61 -13.48
CA GLN A 24 -2.05 0.33 -14.42
C GLN A 24 -0.59 -0.07 -14.67
N ASN A 25 -0.26 -0.43 -15.92
CA ASN A 25 1.09 -0.81 -16.38
C ASN A 25 1.78 -1.95 -15.59
N VAL A 26 1.01 -2.72 -14.81
CA VAL A 26 1.58 -3.76 -13.95
C VAL A 26 2.02 -4.97 -14.76
N LYS A 27 2.98 -5.72 -14.21
CA LYS A 27 3.35 -7.04 -14.72
C LYS A 27 3.18 -8.08 -13.64
N TRP A 28 2.56 -9.19 -14.00
CA TRP A 28 2.51 -10.36 -13.14
C TRP A 28 3.84 -11.11 -13.19
N VAL A 29 4.38 -11.45 -12.02
CA VAL A 29 5.62 -12.20 -11.85
C VAL A 29 5.42 -13.31 -10.82
N ASN A 30 6.38 -14.23 -10.71
CA ASN A 30 6.37 -15.19 -9.61
C ASN A 30 6.59 -14.47 -8.28
N GLY A 31 5.64 -14.66 -7.35
CA GLY A 31 5.67 -14.08 -6.02
C GLY A 31 6.20 -15.06 -4.98
N LYS A 32 6.10 -14.68 -3.69
CA LYS A 32 6.39 -15.61 -2.58
C LYS A 32 5.50 -16.84 -2.64
N PHE A 33 4.23 -16.64 -2.98
CA PHE A 33 3.26 -17.69 -3.29
C PHE A 33 2.64 -17.38 -4.64
N ASN A 34 2.60 -18.36 -5.55
CA ASN A 34 2.05 -18.22 -6.90
C ASN A 34 2.56 -16.96 -7.62
N ARG A 35 1.67 -15.99 -7.88
CA ARG A 35 1.99 -14.76 -8.62
C ARG A 35 1.83 -13.51 -7.76
N SER A 36 2.59 -12.48 -8.10
CA SER A 36 2.53 -11.14 -7.51
C SER A 36 2.60 -10.06 -8.59
N LEU A 37 2.24 -8.84 -8.21
CA LEU A 37 2.37 -7.66 -9.07
C LEU A 37 3.76 -7.02 -8.92
N MET A 38 4.38 -6.69 -10.04
CA MET A 38 5.60 -5.89 -10.09
C MET A 38 5.26 -4.42 -10.26
N LEU A 39 5.66 -3.60 -9.29
CA LEU A 39 5.55 -2.14 -9.32
C LEU A 39 6.95 -1.55 -9.48
N ASN A 40 7.18 -0.80 -10.55
CA ASN A 40 8.50 -0.30 -10.97
C ASN A 40 8.58 1.23 -10.98
N GLY A 41 7.73 1.91 -10.21
CA GLY A 41 7.63 3.37 -10.15
C GLY A 41 6.79 4.01 -11.26
N THR A 42 6.43 3.27 -12.31
CA THR A 42 5.48 3.71 -13.35
C THR A 42 4.22 2.84 -13.44
N ALA A 43 4.15 1.82 -12.59
CA ALA A 43 3.02 0.92 -12.45
C ALA A 43 2.41 1.05 -11.05
N TRP A 44 1.07 0.99 -10.98
CA TRP A 44 0.32 1.10 -9.73
C TRP A 44 -1.02 0.35 -9.81
N ILE A 45 -1.65 0.21 -8.66
CA ILE A 45 -3.04 -0.22 -8.55
C ILE A 45 -3.82 0.97 -8.03
N ASN A 46 -4.89 1.34 -8.73
CA ASN A 46 -5.82 2.37 -8.29
C ASN A 46 -7.02 1.70 -7.63
N VAL A 47 -7.22 1.95 -6.34
CA VAL A 47 -8.46 1.62 -5.64
C VAL A 47 -9.19 2.94 -5.46
N GLU A 48 -10.45 3.00 -5.89
CA GLU A 48 -11.27 4.21 -5.70
C GLU A 48 -11.48 4.49 -4.21
N ASP A 49 -11.69 5.76 -3.89
CA ASP A 49 -11.88 6.18 -2.51
C ASP A 49 -13.18 5.59 -1.93
N ASP A 50 -13.10 5.11 -0.69
CA ASP A 50 -14.23 4.55 0.07
C ASP A 50 -14.00 4.75 1.58
N GLU A 51 -15.09 4.97 2.32
CA GLU A 51 -15.06 5.17 3.78
C GLU A 51 -14.58 3.92 4.54
N SER A 52 -14.72 2.72 3.97
CA SER A 52 -14.22 1.47 4.57
C SER A 52 -12.70 1.42 4.67
N LEU A 53 -11.98 2.29 3.96
CA LEU A 53 -10.53 2.41 3.97
C LEU A 53 -10.02 3.49 4.94
N ASP A 54 -10.93 4.20 5.63
CA ASP A 54 -10.58 5.17 6.66
C ASP A 54 -10.13 4.49 7.96
N LEU A 55 -8.98 4.90 8.48
CA LEU A 55 -8.41 4.37 9.72
C LEU A 55 -8.84 5.18 10.96
N ASP A 56 -10.05 5.74 10.95
CA ASP A 56 -10.51 6.73 11.92
C ASP A 56 -11.49 6.20 12.99
N LYS A 57 -12.10 5.02 12.78
CA LYS A 57 -13.22 4.52 13.60
C LYS A 57 -12.95 3.23 14.40
N THR A 58 -11.87 2.49 14.14
CA THR A 58 -11.61 1.18 14.79
C THR A 58 -10.12 0.83 14.92
N ASN A 59 -9.81 -0.19 15.74
CA ASN A 59 -8.51 -0.85 15.70
C ASN A 59 -8.38 -1.62 14.38
N PHE A 60 -7.22 -1.54 13.73
CA PHE A 60 -7.00 -2.17 12.43
C PHE A 60 -5.68 -2.96 12.40
N THR A 61 -5.49 -3.72 11.32
CA THR A 61 -4.22 -4.38 11.00
C THR A 61 -3.98 -4.27 9.51
N ILE A 62 -2.78 -3.87 9.12
CA ILE A 62 -2.31 -3.91 7.72
C ILE A 62 -1.28 -5.03 7.62
N ALA A 63 -1.51 -5.99 6.72
CA ALA A 63 -0.62 -7.12 6.51
C ALA A 63 -0.42 -7.39 5.01
N LEU A 64 0.81 -7.63 4.59
CA LEU A 64 1.17 -7.86 3.19
C LEU A 64 2.49 -8.63 3.05
N TRP A 65 2.69 -9.21 1.87
CA TRP A 65 3.99 -9.67 1.40
C TRP A 65 4.55 -8.66 0.40
N VAL A 66 5.72 -8.10 0.68
CA VAL A 66 6.39 -7.11 -0.17
C VAL A 66 7.87 -7.47 -0.35
N ASN A 67 8.42 -7.15 -1.52
CA ASN A 67 9.84 -7.31 -1.83
C ASN A 67 10.36 -6.04 -2.50
N PHE A 68 11.17 -5.25 -1.78
CA PHE A 68 11.77 -4.02 -2.28
C PHE A 68 13.04 -4.33 -3.06
N ARG A 69 12.96 -4.22 -4.39
CA ARG A 69 14.10 -4.51 -5.29
C ARG A 69 15.02 -3.31 -5.50
N GLU A 70 14.51 -2.09 -5.34
CA GLU A 70 15.26 -0.85 -5.51
C GLU A 70 15.41 -0.10 -4.18
N LYS A 71 16.49 0.69 -4.06
CA LYS A 71 16.80 1.47 -2.86
C LYS A 71 16.40 2.94 -3.01
N SER A 72 15.16 3.20 -3.45
CA SER A 72 14.60 4.56 -3.47
C SER A 72 13.59 4.76 -2.35
N TYR A 73 13.52 5.97 -1.82
CA TYR A 73 12.44 6.36 -0.91
C TYR A 73 11.13 6.41 -1.69
N ALA A 74 10.12 5.66 -1.24
CA ALA A 74 8.82 5.66 -1.88
C ALA A 74 7.70 5.29 -0.91
N ALA A 75 6.54 5.93 -1.03
CA ALA A 75 5.29 5.35 -0.57
C ALA A 75 4.93 4.18 -1.50
N PHE A 76 4.50 3.06 -0.93
CA PHE A 76 4.12 1.86 -1.70
C PHE A 76 2.68 1.43 -1.45
N ILE A 77 2.03 1.95 -0.41
CA ILE A 77 0.58 1.96 -0.22
C ILE A 77 0.22 3.32 0.37
N SER A 78 -0.81 3.97 -0.17
CA SER A 78 -1.31 5.24 0.34
C SER A 78 -2.80 5.38 0.10
N LYS A 79 -3.49 5.99 1.05
CA LYS A 79 -4.78 6.64 0.86
C LYS A 79 -4.63 8.11 1.22
N ASP A 80 -5.13 8.99 0.37
CA ASP A 80 -4.97 10.43 0.51
C ASP A 80 -6.23 11.14 0.03
N GLU A 81 -6.96 11.77 0.98
CA GLU A 81 -8.14 12.58 0.70
C GLU A 81 -7.82 14.06 0.41
N GLY A 82 -6.55 14.38 0.23
CA GLY A 82 -6.09 15.67 -0.24
C GLY A 82 -5.24 16.44 0.76
N LEU A 83 -5.05 17.72 0.44
CA LEU A 83 -4.12 18.59 1.17
C LEU A 83 -4.57 18.89 2.60
N GLY A 84 -3.60 19.18 3.47
CA GLY A 84 -3.85 19.61 4.85
C GLY A 84 -4.20 18.46 5.80
N GLU A 85 -4.99 18.78 6.82
CA GLU A 85 -5.42 17.84 7.86
C GLU A 85 -6.64 17.02 7.41
N LYS A 86 -6.48 16.23 6.36
CA LYS A 86 -7.48 15.25 5.91
C LYS A 86 -7.11 13.84 6.37
N ASN A 87 -8.04 12.90 6.25
CA ASN A 87 -7.72 11.49 6.43
C ASN A 87 -6.72 11.10 5.35
N LYS A 88 -5.51 10.76 5.78
CA LYS A 88 -4.47 10.22 4.90
C LYS A 88 -3.59 9.29 5.68
N TRP A 89 -3.19 8.22 5.04
CA TRP A 89 -2.23 7.31 5.61
C TRP A 89 -1.39 6.70 4.50
N PHE A 90 -0.13 6.40 4.81
CA PHE A 90 0.71 5.69 3.87
C PHE A 90 1.77 4.85 4.56
N LEU A 91 2.12 3.76 3.88
CA LEU A 91 3.32 2.98 4.15
C LEU A 91 4.41 3.38 3.17
N SER A 92 5.59 3.63 3.70
CA SER A 92 6.76 4.07 2.93
C SER A 92 7.96 3.19 3.22
N TYR A 93 8.70 2.89 2.16
CA TYR A 93 10.03 2.31 2.26
C TYR A 93 11.05 3.44 2.30
N LYS A 94 11.89 3.43 3.32
CA LYS A 94 12.89 4.46 3.59
C LYS A 94 14.27 3.82 3.64
N PRO A 95 14.96 3.67 2.49
CA PRO A 95 16.31 3.13 2.48
C PRO A 95 17.27 4.13 3.12
N SER A 96 18.30 3.62 3.81
CA SER A 96 19.41 4.46 4.29
C SER A 96 20.74 3.72 4.16
N SER A 97 21.85 4.45 4.30
CA SER A 97 23.19 3.88 4.28
C SER A 97 23.49 2.96 5.47
N LYS A 98 22.70 3.05 6.55
CA LYS A 98 22.84 2.20 7.74
C LYS A 98 21.82 1.08 7.72
N ASN A 99 20.55 1.41 7.95
CA ASN A 99 19.43 0.47 7.99
C ASN A 99 18.25 1.01 7.19
N ASN A 100 17.57 0.15 6.43
CA ASN A 100 16.30 0.53 5.82
C ASN A 100 15.22 0.61 6.89
N HIS A 101 14.15 1.34 6.61
CA HIS A 101 13.01 1.42 7.50
C HIS A 101 11.70 1.29 6.72
N ILE A 102 10.67 0.79 7.40
CA ILE A 102 9.28 1.00 7.01
C ILE A 102 8.73 2.14 7.88
N GLY A 103 8.27 3.20 7.20
CA GLY A 103 7.55 4.30 7.82
C GLY A 103 6.05 4.13 7.61
N PHE A 104 5.29 4.27 8.68
CA PHE A 104 3.85 4.39 8.65
C PHE A 104 3.45 5.78 9.16
N HIS A 105 2.70 6.51 8.34
CA HIS A 105 2.15 7.79 8.69
C HIS A 105 0.63 7.72 8.67
N ILE A 106 -0.01 8.34 9.66
CA ILE A 106 -1.45 8.57 9.69
C ILE A 106 -1.67 10.03 10.02
N ASN A 107 -2.63 10.64 9.34
CA ASN A 107 -3.13 11.95 9.65
C ASN A 107 -4.66 11.92 9.65
N GLN A 108 -5.24 12.68 10.56
CA GLN A 108 -6.70 12.79 10.73
C GLN A 108 -7.05 14.28 10.88
N PRO A 109 -8.27 14.70 10.51
CA PRO A 109 -8.73 16.06 10.76
C PRO A 109 -8.62 16.45 12.22
N ASP A 110 -8.08 17.65 12.47
CA ASP A 110 -7.96 18.27 13.79
C ASP A 110 -7.12 17.44 14.80
N LYS A 111 -6.21 16.58 14.29
CA LYS A 111 -5.30 15.75 15.09
C LYS A 111 -3.87 15.87 14.58
N GLU A 112 -2.93 15.81 15.51
CA GLU A 112 -1.51 15.68 15.16
C GLU A 112 -1.26 14.37 14.42
N GLY A 113 -0.49 14.45 13.34
CA GLY A 113 -0.11 13.30 12.55
C GLY A 113 0.77 12.34 13.34
N ILE A 114 0.47 11.05 13.26
CA ILE A 114 1.25 9.98 13.91
C ILE A 114 2.28 9.44 12.93
N TRP A 115 3.50 9.21 13.44
CA TRP A 115 4.58 8.57 12.70
C TRP A 115 5.13 7.38 13.47
N ILE A 116 5.19 6.24 12.79
CA ILE A 116 5.90 5.05 13.26
C ILE A 116 6.99 4.76 12.24
N ASN A 117 8.23 4.60 12.71
CA ASN A 117 9.35 4.18 11.86
C ASN A 117 9.97 2.94 12.50
N THR A 118 10.08 1.87 11.73
CA THR A 118 10.64 0.60 12.20
C THR A 118 11.79 0.18 11.29
N PRO A 119 12.92 -0.31 11.84
CA PRO A 119 13.97 -0.90 11.04
C PRO A 119 13.44 -2.03 10.16
N TRP A 120 14.01 -2.17 8.97
CA TRP A 120 13.64 -3.17 7.99
C TRP A 120 14.89 -3.81 7.38
N ASP A 121 15.04 -5.12 7.61
CA ASP A 121 16.23 -5.86 7.20
C ASP A 121 16.00 -6.74 5.95
N GLY A 122 14.75 -6.83 5.46
CA GLY A 122 14.38 -7.63 4.29
C GLY A 122 13.67 -8.93 4.65
#